data_AF-A0A436B8W5-F1
#
_entry.id   AF-A0A436B8W5-F1
#
_cell.length_a   1.000
_cell.length_b   1.000
_cell.length_c   1.000
_cell.angle_alpha   90.00
_cell.angle_beta   90.00
_cell.angle_gamma   90.00
#
_symmetry.space_group_name_H-M   'P 1'
#
loop_
_entity.id
_entity.type
_entity.pdbx_description
1 polymer ?
#
loop_
_entity_poly.entity_id
_entity_poly.type
_entity_poly.pdbx_seq_one_letter_code
_entity_poly.pdbx_strand_id
1 'polypeptide(L)'
;PYDLVAVAGGWKHLTRPAYADAIRSAVGGNERAVDLTQSEVLVLMCIGYFQPITRAELSSFFGKEISRDFIGHLRGAGLIASGPRSPTPGAPYTYVTTKEFLLEFGLDTLRDLPDFEALEDAGLLSKEKLLAGDIMPDFSAGR
;
A
#
# COMPACT_ATOMS: atom_id res chain seq x y z
N PRO A 1 -22.43 -17.47 7.55
CA PRO A 1 -20.96 -17.64 7.49
C PRO A 1 -20.21 -16.53 6.73
N TYR A 2 -20.88 -15.81 5.82
CA TYR A 2 -20.31 -14.75 5.00
C TYR A 2 -20.98 -13.41 5.26
N ASP A 3 -20.24 -12.33 5.05
CA ASP A 3 -20.74 -10.96 5.01
C ASP A 3 -20.49 -10.36 3.61
N LEU A 4 -21.35 -9.42 3.19
CA LEU A 4 -21.20 -8.67 1.95
C LEU A 4 -20.48 -7.36 2.25
N VAL A 5 -19.33 -7.15 1.61
CA VAL A 5 -18.51 -5.94 1.80
C VAL A 5 -18.34 -5.24 0.46
N ALA A 6 -18.54 -3.92 0.46
CA ALA A 6 -18.26 -3.08 -0.69
C ALA A 6 -16.73 -2.91 -0.81
N VAL A 7 -16.18 -3.24 -1.98
CA VAL A 7 -14.73 -3.17 -2.24
C VAL A 7 -14.50 -2.78 -3.70
N ALA A 8 -13.64 -1.80 -3.94
CA ALA A 8 -13.28 -1.28 -5.27
C ALA A 8 -14.49 -0.92 -6.17
N GLY A 9 -15.59 -0.43 -5.60
CA GLY A 9 -16.83 -0.09 -6.30
C GLY A 9 -17.71 -1.28 -6.68
N GLY A 10 -17.44 -2.46 -6.10
CA GLY A 10 -18.22 -3.69 -6.25
C GLY A 10 -18.54 -4.34 -4.90
N TRP A 11 -19.11 -5.54 -4.91
CA TRP A 11 -19.43 -6.29 -3.69
C TRP A 11 -18.72 -7.64 -3.67
N LYS A 12 -18.17 -8.03 -2.51
CA LYS A 12 -17.52 -9.32 -2.29
C LYS A 12 -18.14 -10.05 -1.11
N HIS A 13 -18.33 -11.36 -1.24
CA HIS A 13 -18.60 -12.23 -0.09
C HIS A 13 -17.29 -12.49 0.64
N LEU A 14 -17.20 -12.04 1.88
CA LEU A 14 -16.07 -12.34 2.77
C LEU A 14 -16.51 -13.29 3.87
N THR A 15 -15.63 -14.22 4.23
CA THR A 15 -15.83 -15.08 5.41
C THR A 15 -15.69 -14.24 6.67
N ARG A 16 -16.50 -14.54 7.69
CA ARG A 16 -16.36 -13.85 8.98
C ARG A 16 -15.00 -14.18 9.62
N PRO A 17 -14.31 -13.21 10.23
CA PRO A 17 -13.01 -13.43 10.88
C PRO A 17 -13.01 -14.57 11.90
N ALA A 18 -14.14 -14.81 12.56
CA ALA A 18 -14.34 -15.92 13.50
C ALA A 18 -14.07 -17.32 12.90
N TYR A 19 -14.06 -17.47 11.57
CA TYR A 19 -13.79 -18.73 10.89
C TYR A 19 -12.37 -18.82 10.30
N ALA A 20 -11.53 -17.81 10.49
CA ALA A 20 -10.24 -17.70 9.82
C ALA A 20 -9.30 -18.88 10.13
N ASP A 21 -9.23 -19.34 11.38
CA ASP A 21 -8.38 -20.48 11.77
C ASP A 21 -8.85 -21.78 11.10
N ALA A 22 -10.15 -22.06 11.14
CA ALA A 22 -10.73 -23.24 10.52
C ALA A 22 -10.49 -23.26 9.00
N ILE A 23 -10.61 -22.11 8.33
CA ILE A 23 -10.35 -21.98 6.89
C ILE A 23 -8.86 -22.20 6.60
N ARG A 24 -7.95 -21.57 7.36
CA ARG A 24 -6.50 -21.76 7.19
C ARG A 24 -6.08 -23.22 7.34
N SER A 25 -6.63 -23.91 8.35
CA SER A 25 -6.37 -25.34 8.57
C SER A 25 -6.92 -26.22 7.46
N ALA A 26 -8.05 -25.85 6.85
CA ALA A 26 -8.70 -26.65 5.79
C ALA A 26 -8.09 -26.43 4.40
N VAL A 27 -7.70 -25.18 4.07
CA VAL A 27 -7.20 -24.80 2.74
C VAL A 27 -5.69 -25.07 2.58
N GLY A 28 -4.97 -25.19 3.69
CA GLY A 28 -3.55 -25.57 3.68
C GLY A 28 -2.66 -24.51 3.05
N GLY A 29 -2.50 -23.36 3.72
CA GLY A 29 -1.40 -22.38 3.52
C GLY A 29 -1.13 -21.82 2.12
N ASN A 30 -1.92 -22.15 1.11
CA ASN A 30 -1.59 -21.90 -0.30
C ASN A 30 -2.52 -20.88 -0.98
N GLU A 31 -3.15 -20.02 -0.20
CA GLU A 31 -3.77 -18.82 -0.75
C GLU A 31 -2.66 -17.78 -0.94
N ARG A 32 -2.53 -17.29 -2.18
CA ARG A 32 -1.60 -16.23 -2.60
C ARG A 32 -1.99 -14.90 -1.94
N ALA A 33 -1.86 -14.80 -0.62
CA ALA A 33 -1.74 -13.51 0.02
C ALA A 33 -0.45 -12.87 -0.51
N VAL A 34 -0.53 -11.63 -0.96
CA VAL A 34 0.69 -10.88 -1.24
C VAL A 34 1.28 -10.59 0.13
N ASP A 35 2.33 -11.33 0.51
CA ASP A 35 3.05 -11.08 1.76
C ASP A 35 3.81 -9.76 1.61
N LEU A 36 3.11 -8.66 1.87
CA LEU A 36 3.66 -7.31 1.83
C LEU A 36 4.53 -7.07 3.07
N THR A 37 5.77 -6.71 2.83
CA THR A 37 6.67 -6.20 3.85
C THR A 37 6.16 -4.86 4.39
N GLN A 38 6.58 -4.50 5.61
CA GLN A 38 6.23 -3.21 6.20
C GLN A 38 6.63 -2.02 5.30
N SER A 39 7.78 -2.13 4.65
CA SER A 39 8.30 -1.15 3.70
C SER A 39 7.41 -0.97 2.48
N GLU A 40 6.87 -2.06 1.93
CA GLU A 40 5.93 -2.02 0.80
C GLU A 40 4.61 -1.39 1.20
N VAL A 41 4.07 -1.76 2.36
CA VAL A 41 2.85 -1.13 2.90
C VAL A 41 3.05 0.37 3.05
N LEU A 42 4.17 0.82 3.63
CA LEU A 42 4.44 2.26 3.80
C LEU A 42 4.51 3.01 2.47
N VAL A 43 5.21 2.46 1.47
CA VAL A 43 5.29 3.09 0.14
C VAL A 43 3.93 3.10 -0.55
N LEU A 44 3.17 2.01 -0.47
CA LEU A 44 1.81 1.93 -1.01
C LEU A 44 0.87 2.95 -0.36
N MET A 45 0.96 3.14 0.96
CA MET A 45 0.20 4.18 1.66
C MET A 45 0.60 5.58 1.18
N CYS A 46 1.90 5.86 1.06
CA CYS A 46 2.36 7.16 0.52
C CYS A 46 1.81 7.41 -0.89
N ILE A 47 1.81 6.41 -1.77
CA ILE A 47 1.18 6.53 -3.09
C ILE A 47 -0.33 6.73 -2.95
N GLY A 48 -1.01 5.99 -2.07
CA GLY A 48 -2.45 6.13 -1.81
C GLY A 48 -2.87 7.56 -1.44
N TYR A 49 -2.15 8.19 -0.52
CA TYR A 49 -2.43 9.55 -0.03
C TYR A 49 -1.98 10.66 -0.98
N PHE A 50 -0.84 10.49 -1.67
CA PHE A 50 -0.19 11.58 -2.39
C PHE A 50 -0.14 11.40 -3.91
N GLN A 51 -0.77 10.36 -4.45
CA GLN A 51 -0.87 10.19 -5.90
C GLN A 51 -1.52 11.40 -6.59
N PRO A 52 -1.08 11.76 -7.82
CA PRO A 52 0.02 11.14 -8.56
C PRO A 52 1.40 11.57 -8.06
N ILE A 53 2.26 10.61 -7.69
CA ILE A 53 3.59 10.87 -7.09
C ILE A 53 4.73 10.20 -7.85
N THR A 54 5.89 10.85 -7.97
CA THR A 54 7.08 10.33 -8.65
C THR A 54 7.97 9.48 -7.73
N ARG A 55 8.85 8.66 -8.32
CA ARG A 55 9.87 7.88 -7.56
C ARG A 55 10.80 8.79 -6.75
N ALA A 56 11.12 9.97 -7.29
CA ALA A 56 12.01 10.93 -6.65
C ALA A 56 11.35 11.56 -5.41
N GLU A 57 10.08 11.95 -5.52
CA GLU A 57 9.29 12.43 -4.38
C GLU A 57 9.15 11.34 -3.32
N LEU A 58 8.82 10.10 -3.70
CA LEU A 58 8.82 8.95 -2.77
C LEU A 58 10.17 8.83 -2.05
N SER A 59 11.28 8.86 -2.79
CA SER A 59 12.62 8.77 -2.20
C SER A 59 12.89 9.91 -1.20
N SER A 60 12.40 11.11 -1.51
CA SER A 60 12.49 12.26 -0.60
C SER A 60 11.65 12.07 0.67
N PHE A 61 10.41 11.56 0.54
CA PHE A 61 9.54 11.27 1.70
C PHE A 61 10.15 10.26 2.66
N PHE A 62 10.86 9.26 2.14
CA PHE A 62 11.47 8.22 2.94
C PHE A 62 12.93 8.50 3.31
N GLY A 63 13.52 9.62 2.88
CA GLY A 63 14.93 9.93 3.17
C GLY A 63 15.96 8.97 2.56
N LYS A 64 15.57 8.12 1.61
CA LYS A 64 16.46 7.22 0.86
C LYS A 64 15.97 6.92 -0.53
N GLU A 65 16.85 6.44 -1.39
CA GLU A 65 16.47 6.02 -2.73
C GLU A 65 15.51 4.80 -2.72
N ILE A 66 14.36 4.97 -3.37
CA ILE A 66 13.47 3.87 -3.76
C ILE A 66 13.94 3.33 -5.11
N SER A 67 14.33 2.06 -5.18
CA SER A 67 14.85 1.45 -6.40
C SER A 67 13.77 1.27 -7.49
N ARG A 68 14.19 1.13 -8.75
CA ARG A 68 13.28 0.83 -9.85
C ARG A 68 12.66 -0.56 -9.72
N ASP A 69 13.43 -1.52 -9.21
CA ASP A 69 12.97 -2.90 -9.02
C ASP A 69 11.90 -2.99 -7.93
N PHE A 70 12.02 -2.19 -6.87
CA PHE A 70 10.98 -2.07 -5.85
C PHE A 70 9.65 -1.57 -6.43
N ILE A 71 9.70 -0.51 -7.24
CA ILE A 71 8.52 -0.03 -7.97
C ILE A 71 8.02 -1.08 -8.97
N GLY A 72 8.93 -1.79 -9.64
CA GLY A 72 8.63 -2.88 -10.54
C GLY A 72 7.90 -4.02 -9.84
N HIS A 73 8.30 -4.37 -8.62
CA HIS A 73 7.66 -5.37 -7.78
C HIS A 73 6.22 -4.97 -7.43
N LEU A 74 6.00 -3.77 -6.88
CA LEU A 74 4.65 -3.29 -6.55
C LEU A 74 3.72 -3.22 -7.77
N ARG A 75 4.26 -2.84 -8.93
CA ARG A 75 3.53 -2.85 -10.20
C ARG A 75 3.25 -4.28 -10.69
N GLY A 76 4.21 -5.19 -10.55
CA GLY A 76 4.06 -6.60 -10.90
C GLY A 76 3.00 -7.32 -10.06
N ALA A 77 2.86 -6.91 -8.79
CA ALA A 77 1.76 -7.32 -7.91
C ALA A 77 0.41 -6.65 -8.27
N GLY A 78 0.40 -5.73 -9.23
CA GLY A 78 -0.80 -5.03 -9.68
C GLY A 78 -1.27 -3.91 -8.76
N LEU A 79 -0.58 -3.60 -7.66
CA LEU A 79 -1.03 -2.64 -6.64
C LEU A 79 -0.89 -1.18 -7.09
N ILE A 80 0.02 -0.91 -8.03
CA ILE A 80 0.24 0.43 -8.60
C ILE A 80 0.34 0.41 -10.12
N ALA A 81 0.00 1.53 -10.75
CA ALA A 81 0.13 1.76 -12.18
C ALA A 81 0.87 3.07 -12.48
N SER A 82 1.23 3.30 -13.75
CA SER A 82 1.72 4.61 -14.18
C SER A 82 0.57 5.63 -14.18
N GLY A 83 0.79 6.76 -13.51
CA GLY A 83 -0.06 7.94 -13.62
C GLY A 83 0.37 8.88 -14.76
N PRO A 84 -0.24 10.07 -14.84
CA PRO A 84 0.18 11.14 -15.76
C PRO A 84 1.66 11.50 -15.59
N ARG A 85 2.32 12.01 -16.63
CA ARG A 85 3.69 12.52 -16.45
C ARG A 85 3.68 13.75 -15.53
N SER A 86 4.69 13.85 -14.67
CA SER A 86 4.87 15.03 -13.83
C SER A 86 5.09 16.28 -14.70
N PRO A 87 4.55 17.45 -14.32
CA PRO A 87 4.78 18.70 -15.05
C PRO A 87 6.20 19.28 -14.87
N THR A 88 7.03 18.64 -14.04
CA THR A 88 8.41 19.06 -13.76
C THR A 88 9.36 18.77 -14.93
N PRO A 89 10.51 19.48 -15.03
CA PRO A 89 11.51 19.21 -16.06
C PRO A 89 11.92 17.73 -16.12
N GLY A 90 11.99 17.17 -17.33
CA GLY A 90 12.27 15.75 -17.55
C GLY A 90 11.02 14.85 -17.52
N ALA A 91 9.85 15.41 -17.19
CA ALA A 91 8.54 14.74 -17.22
C ALA A 91 8.56 13.30 -16.66
N PRO A 92 9.08 13.07 -15.44
CA PRO A 92 9.18 11.72 -14.89
C PRO A 92 7.81 11.05 -14.75
N TYR A 93 7.81 9.71 -14.75
CA TYR A 93 6.59 8.95 -14.46
C TYR A 93 6.11 9.23 -13.03
N THR A 94 4.79 9.39 -12.88
CA THR A 94 4.13 9.29 -11.57
C THR A 94 3.50 7.92 -11.40
N TYR A 95 3.12 7.61 -10.18
CA TYR A 95 2.44 6.37 -9.80
C TYR A 95 1.12 6.68 -9.12
N VAL A 96 0.16 5.80 -9.38
CA VAL A 96 -1.21 5.82 -8.85
C VAL A 96 -1.57 4.41 -8.37
N THR A 97 -2.45 4.29 -7.39
CA THR A 97 -3.01 3.01 -6.93
C THR A 97 -3.99 2.44 -7.94
N THR A 98 -4.21 1.13 -7.89
CA THR A 98 -5.15 0.41 -8.76
C THR A 98 -6.39 -0.07 -7.99
N LYS A 99 -7.27 -0.81 -8.67
CA LYS A 99 -8.37 -1.52 -8.00
C LYS A 99 -7.87 -2.69 -7.16
N GLU A 100 -6.80 -3.35 -7.59
CA GLU A 100 -6.14 -4.41 -6.83
C GLU A 100 -5.62 -3.89 -5.48
N PHE A 101 -5.10 -2.65 -5.42
CA PHE A 101 -4.78 -2.00 -4.14
C PHE A 101 -6.01 -1.92 -3.22
N LEU A 102 -7.13 -1.40 -3.73
CA LEU A 102 -8.36 -1.30 -2.94
C LEU A 102 -8.86 -2.68 -2.47
N LEU A 103 -8.72 -3.71 -3.32
CA LEU A 103 -9.07 -5.09 -2.98
C LEU A 103 -8.16 -5.67 -1.89
N GLU A 104 -6.85 -5.45 -1.98
CA GLU A 104 -5.86 -5.96 -1.03
C GLU A 104 -6.05 -5.33 0.35
N PHE A 105 -6.34 -4.03 0.41
CA PHE A 105 -6.56 -3.30 1.66
C PHE A 105 -8.03 -3.28 2.13
N GLY A 106 -8.95 -3.93 1.39
CA GLY A 106 -10.36 -4.01 1.76
C GLY A 106 -11.09 -2.66 1.75
N LEU A 107 -10.69 -1.74 0.87
CA LEU A 107 -11.24 -0.39 0.73
C LEU A 107 -12.28 -0.36 -0.40
N ASP A 108 -13.38 0.37 -0.24
CA ASP A 108 -14.31 0.61 -1.35
C ASP A 108 -13.78 1.71 -2.26
N THR A 109 -13.28 2.77 -1.63
CA THR A 109 -12.66 3.92 -2.32
C THR A 109 -11.43 4.42 -1.57
N LEU A 110 -10.62 5.25 -2.23
CA LEU A 110 -9.49 5.91 -1.57
C LEU A 110 -9.89 6.87 -0.44
N ARG A 111 -11.18 7.24 -0.35
CA ARG A 111 -11.69 8.07 0.76
C ARG A 111 -11.79 7.29 2.08
N ASP A 112 -11.72 5.96 2.00
CA ASP A 112 -11.75 5.08 3.17
C ASP A 112 -10.36 4.93 3.80
N LEU A 113 -9.33 5.52 3.19
CA LEU A 113 -8.01 5.62 3.80
C LEU A 113 -8.10 6.41 5.11
N PRO A 114 -7.48 5.93 6.21
CA PRO A 114 -7.45 6.66 7.49
C PRO A 114 -6.94 8.09 7.33
N ASP A 115 -7.47 9.04 8.10
CA ASP A 115 -6.89 10.38 8.10
C ASP A 115 -5.46 10.34 8.68
N PHE A 116 -4.59 11.26 8.23
CA PHE A 116 -3.24 11.39 8.75
C PHE A 116 -3.24 11.64 10.26
N GLU A 117 -4.18 12.45 10.74
CA GLU A 117 -4.39 12.71 12.18
C GLU A 117 -4.76 11.43 12.93
N ALA A 118 -5.63 10.59 12.34
CA ALA A 118 -5.97 9.29 12.92
C ALA A 118 -4.79 8.31 12.95
N LEU A 119 -3.87 8.41 11.98
CA LEU A 119 -2.64 7.61 11.96
C LEU A 119 -1.61 8.08 13.00
N GLU A 120 -1.55 9.39 13.26
CA GLU A 120 -0.74 9.95 14.35
C GLU A 120 -1.30 9.57 15.72
N ASP A 121 -2.62 9.69 15.93
CA ASP A 121 -3.29 9.32 17.16
C ASP A 121 -3.17 7.82 17.48
N ALA A 122 -3.16 6.98 16.44
CA ALA A 122 -2.92 5.55 16.57
C ALA A 122 -1.44 5.20 16.84
N GLY A 123 -0.54 6.19 16.83
CA GLY A 123 0.91 6.00 16.99
C GLY A 123 1.57 5.25 15.83
N LEU A 124 0.87 5.11 14.70
CA LEU A 124 1.34 4.39 13.51
C LEU A 124 2.23 5.25 12.62
N LEU A 125 2.06 6.58 12.71
CA LEU A 125 2.83 7.58 11.99
C LEU A 125 3.17 8.75 12.94
N SER A 126 4.27 9.43 12.66
CA SER A 126 4.59 10.70 13.30
C SER A 126 5.11 11.61 12.20
N LYS A 127 4.49 12.76 12.01
CA LYS A 127 4.93 13.78 11.06
C LYS A 127 6.37 14.20 11.32
N GLU A 128 6.79 14.23 12.57
CA GLU A 128 8.17 14.50 12.96
C GLU A 128 9.12 13.40 12.48
N LYS A 129 8.75 12.11 12.64
CA LYS A 129 9.53 10.99 12.09
C LYS A 129 9.51 10.92 10.57
N LEU A 130 8.41 11.30 9.94
CA LEU A 130 8.27 11.37 8.48
C LEU A 130 9.20 12.44 7.90
N LEU A 131 9.29 13.59 8.57
CA LEU A 131 10.17 14.70 8.19
C LEU A 131 11.64 14.47 8.59
N ALA A 132 11.89 13.68 9.64
CA ALA A 132 13.22 13.30 10.09
C ALA A 132 13.81 12.09 9.32
N GLY A 133 13.01 11.37 8.54
CA GLY A 133 13.42 10.13 7.86
C GLY A 133 13.51 8.90 8.77
N ASP A 134 13.01 9.00 10.01
CA ASP A 134 13.18 8.03 11.10
C ASP A 134 12.14 6.90 11.11
N ILE A 135 11.29 6.78 10.09
CA ILE A 135 10.27 5.71 10.03
C ILE A 135 10.88 4.33 9.69
N MET A 136 12.20 4.23 9.42
CA MET A 136 12.76 3.00 8.89
C MET A 136 12.87 1.84 9.90
N PRO A 137 12.19 0.70 9.65
CA PRO A 137 12.87 -0.58 9.75
C PRO A 137 13.93 -0.66 8.65
N ASP A 138 15.02 -1.37 8.90
CA ASP A 138 16.09 -1.59 7.93
C ASP A 138 15.53 -2.16 6.61
N PHE A 139 15.84 -1.50 5.49
CA PHE A 139 15.46 -1.94 4.15
C PHE A 139 16.39 -3.06 3.64
N SER A 140 17.30 -3.54 4.48
CA SER A 140 18.21 -4.64 4.23
C SER A 140 17.79 -5.96 4.92
N ALA A 141 16.58 -6.45 4.63
CA ALA A 141 16.28 -7.86 4.91
C ALA A 141 15.15 -8.39 4.02
N GLY A 142 15.50 -9.25 3.05
CA GLY A 142 14.52 -10.14 2.43
C GLY A 142 14.78 -10.47 0.95
N ARG A 143 15.82 -11.29 0.71
CA ARG A 143 16.08 -12.16 -0.46
C ARG A 143 15.71 -11.68 -1.87
#